data_AF-A0AAE4EPJ9-F1
#
_entry.id   AF-A0AAE4EPJ9-F1
#
_cell.length_a   1.000
_cell.length_b   1.000
_cell.length_c   1.000
_cell.angle_alpha   90.00
_cell.angle_beta   90.00
_cell.angle_gamma   90.00
#
_symmetry.space_group_name_H-M   'P 1'
#
loop_
_entity.id
_entity.type
_entity.pdbx_description
1 polymer ?
#
loop_
_entity_poly.entity_id
_entity_poly.type
_entity_poly.pdbx_seq_one_letter_code
_entity_poly.pdbx_strand_id
1 'polypeptide(L)' 'MSIDSAPQTCPRCRRPTVLVSQTWGRQWVHVGTWRPDCGNPPWTAHATGTRTR' A
#
# COMPACT_ATOMS: atom_id res chain seq x y z
N MET A 1 1.43 15.15 8.42
CA MET A 1 1.37 14.14 7.35
C MET A 1 1.41 14.92 6.05
N SER A 2 2.43 14.69 5.23
CA SER A 2 2.64 15.43 3.97
C SER A 2 2.89 14.46 2.84
N ILE A 3 2.35 14.74 1.66
CA ILE A 3 2.58 13.94 0.46
C ILE A 3 3.88 14.43 -0.19
N ASP A 4 4.88 13.55 -0.27
CA ASP A 4 6.22 13.86 -0.79
C ASP A 4 6.41 13.44 -2.25
N SER A 5 5.45 12.74 -2.85
CA SER A 5 5.57 12.26 -4.23
C SER A 5 4.26 12.37 -4.98
N ALA A 6 4.37 12.61 -6.29
CA ALA A 6 3.24 12.52 -7.20
C ALA A 6 2.67 11.09 -7.21
N PRO A 7 1.38 10.91 -7.56
CA PRO A 7 0.78 9.59 -7.65
C PRO A 7 1.55 8.68 -8.61
N GLN A 8 2.02 7.54 -8.09
CA GLN A 8 2.71 6.49 -8.84
C GLN A 8 1.90 5.21 -8.86
N THR A 9 1.99 4.47 -9.96
CA THR A 9 1.29 3.19 -10.13
C THR A 9 1.98 2.10 -9.31
N CYS A 10 1.26 1.48 -8.38
CA CYS A 10 1.75 0.34 -7.62
C CYS A 10 2.08 -0.82 -8.57
N PRO A 11 3.28 -1.42 -8.52
CA PRO A 11 3.65 -2.51 -9.42
C PRO A 11 2.87 -3.81 -9.18
N ARG A 12 2.25 -3.97 -8.00
CA ARG A 12 1.49 -5.18 -7.64
C ARG A 12 0.03 -5.13 -8.08
N CYS A 13 -0.69 -4.08 -7.68
CA CYS A 13 -2.12 -3.97 -7.93
C CYS A 13 -2.50 -2.91 -8.98
N ARG A 14 -1.51 -2.21 -9.55
CA ARG A 14 -1.68 -1.13 -10.54
C ARG A 14 -2.55 0.04 -10.08
N ARG A 15 -2.79 0.17 -8.77
CA ARG A 15 -3.51 1.30 -8.17
C ARG A 15 -2.57 2.49 -7.93
N PRO A 16 -3.10 3.73 -7.95
CA PRO A 16 -2.31 4.91 -7.61
C PRO A 16 -1.89 4.88 -6.14
N THR A 17 -0.61 5.17 -5.89
CA THR A 17 0.03 5.24 -4.58
C THR A 17 0.82 6.53 -4.46
N VAL A 18 0.91 7.07 -3.25
CA VAL A 18 1.68 8.28 -2.96
C VAL A 18 2.62 8.01 -1.79
N LEU A 19 3.80 8.63 -1.81
CA LEU A 19 4.71 8.60 -0.67
C LEU A 19 4.30 9.68 0.31
N VAL A 20 4.19 9.30 1.59
CA VAL A 20 3.78 10.21 2.65
C VAL A 20 4.84 10.23 3.75
N SER A 21 5.28 11.42 4.14
CA SER A 21 6.03 11.63 5.38
C SER A 21 5.10 11.69 6.59
N GLN A 22 5.35 10.80 7.53
CA GLN A 22 4.76 10.71 8.86
C GLN A 22 5.82 11.01 9.92
N THR A 23 5.40 11.15 11.17
CA THR A 23 6.31 11.46 12.30
C THR A 23 7.37 10.39 12.54
N TRP A 24 7.08 9.14 12.16
CA TRP A 24 7.95 7.98 12.35
C TRP A 24 8.73 7.58 11.07
N GLY A 25 8.49 8.25 9.94
CA GLY A 25 9.18 7.95 8.69
C GLY A 25 8.32 8.16 7.45
N ARG A 26 8.81 7.65 6.31
CA ARG A 26 8.15 7.76 5.01
C ARG A 26 7.52 6.43 4.61
N GLN A 27 6.29 6.46 4.12
CA GLN A 27 5.57 5.25 3.72
C GLN A 27 4.75 5.48 2.45
N TRP A 28 4.79 4.50 1.54
CA TRP A 28 3.90 4.47 0.38
C TRP A 28 2.51 4.00 0.80
N VAL A 29 1.49 4.73 0.36
CA VAL A 29 0.08 4.43 0.65
C VAL A 29 -0.77 4.58 -0.60
N HIS A 30 -1.81 3.77 -0.70
CA HIS A 30 -2.74 3.79 -1.82
C HIS A 30 -3.67 5.00 -1.72
N VAL A 31 -3.83 5.72 -2.83
CA VAL A 31 -4.72 6.88 -2.90
C VAL A 31 -6.17 6.40 -2.72
N GLY A 32 -6.91 7.07 -1.84
CA GLY A 32 -8.29 6.74 -1.50
C GLY A 32 -8.42 5.90 -0.22
N THR A 33 -7.63 4.83 -0.06
CA THR A 33 -7.66 3.99 1.16
C THR A 33 -6.63 4.40 2.20
N TRP A 34 -5.58 5.14 1.81
CA TRP A 34 -4.44 5.53 2.64
C TRP A 34 -3.75 4.34 3.34
N ARG A 35 -3.91 3.14 2.78
CA ARG A 35 -3.30 1.91 3.29
C ARG A 35 -2.02 1.59 2.51
N PRO A 36 -0.97 1.11 3.19
CA PRO A 36 0.25 0.67 2.50
C PRO A 36 0.02 -0.62 1.71
N ASP A 37 -0.89 -1.46 2.18
CA ASP A 37 -1.22 -2.72 1.52
C ASP A 37 -2.13 -2.50 0.33
N CYS A 38 -1.91 -3.33 -0.70
CA CYS A 38 -2.74 -3.33 -1.91
C CYS A 38 -4.22 -3.62 -1.63
N GLY A 39 -4.56 -4.10 -0.43
CA GLY A 39 -5.89 -4.53 -0.05
C GLY A 39 -6.26 -5.76 -0.87
N ASN A 40 -6.23 -6.94 -0.24
CA ASN A 40 -6.80 -8.12 -0.85
C ASN A 40 -8.26 -7.81 -1.24
N PRO A 41 -8.69 -7.98 -2.51
CA PRO A 41 -10.11 -8.09 -2.80
C PRO A 41 -10.73 -9.10 -1.82
N PRO A 42 -11.90 -8.84 -1.23
CA PRO A 42 -12.53 -9.76 -0.27
C PRO A 42 -12.77 -11.17 -0.85
N TRP A 43 -12.68 -11.34 -2.17
CA TRP A 43 -12.84 -12.62 -2.87
C TRP A 43 -11.53 -13.34 -3.23
N THR A 44 -10.34 -12.74 -3.04
CA THR A 44 -9.03 -13.38 -3.34
C THR A 44 -8.24 -13.76 -2.09
N ALA A 45 -8.90 -14.00 -0.95
CA ALA A 45 -8.26 -14.59 0.24
C ALA A 45 -7.90 -16.07 0.06
N HIS A 46 -7.17 -16.40 -1.00
CA HIS A 46 -6.54 -17.70 -1.22
C HIS A 46 -5.11 -17.48 -1.72
N ALA A 47 -4.24 -17.06 -0.80
CA ALA A 47 -2.83 -17.41 -0.82
C ALA A 47 -2.30 -17.30 0.61
N THR A 48 -2.55 -18.38 1.35
CA THR A 48 -1.82 -18.76 2.55
C THR A 48 -0.32 -18.56 2.36
N GLY A 49 0.27 -17.74 3.22
CA GLY A 49 1.70 -17.69 3.47
C GLY A 49 1.92 -17.72 4.97
N THR A 50 1.58 -18.86 5.57
CA THR A 50 1.89 -19.24 6.95
C THR A 50 3.34 -18.93 7.28
N ARG A 51 3.51 -18.23 8.40
CA ARG A 51 4.73 -18.13 9.18
C ARG A 51 5.13 -19.54 9.64
N THR A 52 6.25 -20.08 9.16
CA THR A 52 6.91 -21.21 9.82
C THR A 52 8.43 -21.13 9.70
N ARG A 53 9.07 -21.17 10.88
CA ARG A 53 10.47 -21.38 11.24
C ARG A 53 11.37 -20.15 11.40
#